data_AF-A0A183HEK3-F1
#
_entry.id   AF-A0A183HEK3-F1
#
_cell.length_a   1.000
_cell.length_b   1.000
_cell.length_c   1.000
_cell.angle_alpha   90.00
_cell.angle_beta   90.00
_cell.angle_gamma   90.00
#
_symmetry.space_group_name_H-M   'P 1'
#
loop_
_entity.id
_entity.type
_entity.pdbx_description
1 polymer ?
#
loop_
_entity_poly.entity_id
_entity_poly.type
_entity_poly.pdbx_seq_one_letter_code
_entity_poly.pdbx_strand_id
1 'polypeptide(L)'
;LKGDYYVIRNAAPAELSYAVHWCAIAGKGDLIKETSRYLCEQLTSTSVDLSRTWLSTVYALATCDRLSRELAQTVLQPSFVANVLERLTGFRKLMAVTTIAQVQHFLKAILDKSYNGPLVNILDLMQFSSATVNDMALKLRYGKSEEGNVRYFHSLLHKLVPVNSHAFPPALNEDGIFVNAVIKLDVKGNRFVPLSHFEETKVPRLAVIYLSWKDRTLPCSDEDKSTLMGPPLLNMRLLKARGFIPVLFSQDDFDSNTSLKQQFTSIKAKLEKASDERESG
;
A
#
# COMPACT_ATOMS: atom_id res chain seq x y z
N LEU A 1 -9.05 -32.46 4.49
CA LEU A 1 -8.77 -32.22 3.05
C LEU A 1 -9.99 -32.39 2.13
N LYS A 2 -10.84 -33.43 2.24
CA LYS A 2 -12.11 -33.49 1.47
C LYS A 2 -13.25 -32.60 2.01
N GLY A 3 -13.22 -32.22 3.29
CA GLY A 3 -14.25 -31.38 3.94
C GLY A 3 -14.19 -29.91 3.53
N ASP A 4 -13.01 -29.30 3.51
CA ASP A 4 -12.86 -27.85 3.26
C ASP A 4 -13.24 -27.47 1.82
N TYR A 5 -12.90 -28.32 0.84
CA TYR A 5 -13.27 -28.13 -0.56
C TYR A 5 -14.79 -28.21 -0.80
N TYR A 6 -15.50 -29.03 -0.03
CA TYR A 6 -16.95 -29.19 -0.16
C TYR A 6 -17.70 -27.96 0.38
N VAL A 7 -17.20 -27.36 1.47
CA VAL A 7 -17.79 -26.14 2.06
C VAL A 7 -17.56 -24.92 1.15
N ILE A 8 -16.38 -24.78 0.54
CA ILE A 8 -16.07 -23.66 -0.37
C ILE A 8 -17.00 -23.66 -1.59
N ARG A 9 -17.34 -24.83 -2.13
CA ARG A 9 -18.16 -24.96 -3.35
C ARG A 9 -19.66 -24.76 -3.12
N ASN A 10 -20.12 -24.79 -1.88
CA ASN A 10 -21.53 -24.62 -1.52
C ASN A 10 -21.87 -23.21 -1.00
N ALA A 11 -20.87 -22.37 -0.72
CA ALA A 11 -21.08 -21.02 -0.22
C ALA A 11 -21.49 -20.05 -1.34
N ALA A 12 -22.36 -19.09 -1.03
CA ALA A 12 -22.77 -18.08 -1.99
C ALA A 12 -21.61 -17.12 -2.31
N PRO A 13 -21.50 -16.57 -3.54
CA PRO A 13 -20.44 -15.63 -3.90
C PRO A 13 -20.32 -14.42 -2.97
N ALA A 14 -21.43 -13.93 -2.41
CA ALA A 14 -21.45 -12.83 -1.46
C ALA A 14 -20.78 -13.19 -0.11
N GLU A 15 -21.03 -14.39 0.40
CA GLU A 15 -20.44 -14.89 1.66
C GLU A 15 -18.94 -15.13 1.48
N LEU A 16 -18.55 -15.75 0.37
CA LEU A 16 -17.16 -15.95 -0.01
C LEU A 16 -16.43 -14.60 -0.16
N SER A 17 -17.06 -13.63 -0.83
CA SER A 17 -16.51 -12.28 -0.96
C SER A 17 -16.28 -11.62 0.40
N TYR A 18 -17.23 -11.73 1.32
CA TYR A 18 -17.09 -11.18 2.67
C TYR A 18 -15.94 -11.84 3.44
N ALA A 19 -15.87 -13.18 3.43
CA ALA A 19 -14.81 -13.93 4.10
C ALA A 19 -13.42 -13.62 3.51
N VAL A 20 -13.31 -13.64 2.18
CA VAL A 20 -12.06 -13.29 1.48
C VAL A 20 -11.63 -11.87 1.80
N HIS A 21 -12.57 -10.92 1.82
CA HIS A 21 -12.27 -9.54 2.18
C HIS A 21 -11.65 -9.42 3.57
N TRP A 22 -12.29 -9.95 4.61
CA TRP A 22 -11.75 -9.82 5.97
C TRP A 22 -10.43 -10.56 6.18
N CYS A 23 -10.28 -11.75 5.61
CA CYS A 23 -9.00 -12.46 5.65
C CYS A 23 -7.90 -11.71 4.90
N ALA A 24 -8.20 -11.09 3.75
CA ALA A 24 -7.26 -10.26 3.01
C ALA A 24 -6.83 -9.06 3.84
N ILE A 25 -7.78 -8.30 4.41
CA ILE A 25 -7.50 -7.13 5.25
C ILE A 25 -6.69 -7.51 6.50
N ALA A 26 -6.94 -8.67 7.10
CA ALA A 26 -6.18 -9.18 8.24
C ALA A 26 -4.77 -9.70 7.88
N GLY A 27 -4.34 -9.59 6.62
CA GLY A 27 -3.04 -10.09 6.16
C GLY A 27 -2.95 -11.62 6.11
N LYS A 28 -4.09 -12.32 6.09
CA LYS A 28 -4.18 -13.79 6.07
C LYS A 28 -4.48 -14.35 4.68
N GLY A 29 -4.20 -13.58 3.63
CA GLY A 29 -4.44 -13.97 2.23
C GLY A 29 -3.79 -15.30 1.85
N ASP A 30 -2.63 -15.62 2.45
CA ASP A 30 -1.94 -16.89 2.20
C ASP A 30 -2.71 -18.14 2.67
N LEU A 31 -3.57 -17.99 3.68
CA LEU A 31 -4.38 -19.10 4.23
C LEU A 31 -5.63 -19.40 3.40
N ILE A 32 -6.05 -18.44 2.55
CA ILE A 32 -7.30 -18.52 1.77
C ILE A 32 -7.04 -18.57 0.26
N LYS A 33 -5.88 -19.08 -0.17
CA LYS A 33 -5.48 -19.14 -1.59
C LYS A 33 -6.48 -19.89 -2.47
N GLU A 34 -7.06 -20.97 -1.95
CA GLU A 34 -8.03 -21.78 -2.69
C GLU A 34 -9.36 -21.06 -2.80
N THR A 35 -9.87 -20.56 -1.67
CA THR A 35 -11.13 -19.81 -1.58
C THR A 35 -11.12 -18.57 -2.47
N SER A 36 -10.01 -17.82 -2.46
CA SER A 36 -9.84 -16.63 -3.29
C SER A 36 -9.72 -16.95 -4.78
N ARG A 37 -9.08 -18.07 -5.16
CA ARG A 37 -9.06 -18.56 -6.54
C ARG A 37 -10.46 -18.95 -7.01
N TYR A 38 -11.15 -19.78 -6.24
CA TYR A 38 -12.51 -20.21 -6.55
C TYR A 38 -13.46 -19.01 -6.69
N LEU A 39 -13.39 -18.05 -5.76
CA LEU A 39 -14.16 -16.81 -5.87
C LEU A 39 -13.85 -16.08 -7.18
N CYS A 40 -12.58 -15.93 -7.54
CA CYS A 40 -12.19 -15.27 -8.79
C CYS A 40 -12.76 -15.97 -10.04
N GLU A 41 -12.88 -17.30 -10.04
CA GLU A 41 -13.46 -18.08 -11.14
C GLU A 41 -14.99 -17.94 -11.22
N GLN A 42 -15.66 -17.78 -10.07
CA GLN A 42 -17.11 -17.65 -10.00
C GLN A 42 -17.62 -16.23 -10.25
N LEU A 43 -16.79 -15.20 -10.00
CA LEU A 43 -17.19 -13.81 -10.21
C LEU A 43 -17.27 -13.49 -11.70
N THR A 44 -18.49 -13.37 -12.20
CA THR A 44 -18.78 -12.72 -13.47
C THR A 44 -19.03 -11.23 -13.23
N SER A 45 -18.74 -10.35 -14.20
CA SER A 45 -18.95 -8.89 -14.07
C SER A 45 -20.37 -8.47 -13.68
N THR A 46 -21.34 -9.38 -13.78
CA THR A 46 -22.76 -9.24 -13.44
C THR A 46 -23.14 -9.74 -12.04
N SER A 47 -22.24 -10.33 -11.26
CA SER A 47 -22.62 -11.12 -10.06
C SER A 47 -22.71 -10.35 -8.74
N VAL A 48 -22.46 -9.03 -8.71
CA VAL A 48 -22.51 -8.24 -7.47
C VAL A 48 -23.31 -6.97 -7.66
N ASP A 49 -24.45 -6.89 -6.99
CA ASP A 49 -25.46 -5.83 -7.13
C ASP A 49 -25.00 -4.44 -6.60
N LEU A 50 -23.89 -4.38 -5.87
CA LEU A 50 -23.39 -3.16 -5.24
C LEU A 50 -21.94 -2.88 -5.64
N SER A 51 -21.72 -1.79 -6.38
CA SER A 51 -20.39 -1.36 -6.88
C SER A 51 -19.34 -1.23 -5.78
N ARG A 52 -19.75 -0.85 -4.56
CA ARG A 52 -18.85 -0.75 -3.40
C ARG A 52 -18.40 -2.11 -2.90
N THR A 53 -19.32 -3.08 -2.83
CA THR A 53 -18.98 -4.46 -2.47
C THR A 53 -18.03 -5.02 -3.51
N TRP A 54 -18.32 -4.81 -4.79
CA TRP A 54 -17.45 -5.23 -5.90
C TRP A 54 -16.03 -4.66 -5.78
N LEU A 55 -15.89 -3.35 -5.52
CA LEU A 55 -14.58 -2.72 -5.31
C LEU A 55 -13.82 -3.39 -4.15
N SER A 56 -14.50 -3.64 -3.03
CA SER A 56 -13.91 -4.33 -1.87
C SER A 56 -13.49 -5.77 -2.18
N THR A 57 -14.25 -6.49 -2.99
CA THR A 57 -13.93 -7.85 -3.45
C THR A 57 -12.70 -7.86 -4.35
N VAL A 58 -12.68 -7.00 -5.37
CA VAL A 58 -11.57 -6.86 -6.32
C VAL A 58 -10.29 -6.46 -5.59
N TYR A 59 -10.39 -5.52 -4.64
CA TYR A 59 -9.27 -5.12 -3.79
C TYR A 59 -8.75 -6.26 -2.91
N ALA A 60 -9.64 -7.06 -2.33
CA ALA A 60 -9.27 -8.22 -1.54
C ALA A 60 -8.54 -9.28 -2.39
N LEU A 61 -9.03 -9.55 -3.60
CA LEU A 61 -8.36 -10.44 -4.55
C LEU A 61 -6.97 -9.92 -4.96
N ALA A 62 -6.80 -8.61 -5.15
CA ALA A 62 -5.50 -8.01 -5.40
C ALA A 62 -4.54 -8.24 -4.21
N THR A 63 -5.04 -7.98 -3.00
CA THR A 63 -4.28 -8.20 -1.76
C THR A 63 -3.84 -9.67 -1.64
N CYS A 64 -4.73 -10.62 -1.95
CA CYS A 64 -4.46 -12.06 -1.98
C CYS A 64 -3.62 -12.55 -3.17
N ASP A 65 -3.26 -11.68 -4.11
CA ASP A 65 -2.55 -12.06 -5.35
C ASP A 65 -3.32 -13.04 -6.23
N ARG A 66 -4.64 -12.87 -6.29
CA ARG A 66 -5.58 -13.72 -7.05
C ARG A 66 -6.51 -12.95 -7.96
N LEU A 67 -6.26 -11.65 -8.15
CA LEU A 67 -7.06 -10.82 -9.05
C LEU A 67 -6.81 -11.18 -10.51
N SER A 68 -7.87 -11.42 -11.28
CA SER A 68 -7.80 -11.56 -12.73
C SER A 68 -7.81 -10.21 -13.46
N ARG A 69 -7.33 -10.23 -14.70
CA ARG A 69 -7.27 -9.04 -15.56
C ARG A 69 -8.65 -8.47 -15.82
N GLU A 70 -9.61 -9.33 -16.13
CA GLU A 70 -10.98 -8.98 -16.48
C GLU A 70 -11.68 -8.26 -15.32
N LEU A 71 -11.55 -8.81 -14.11
CA LEU A 71 -12.11 -8.20 -12.89
C LEU A 71 -11.45 -6.85 -12.59
N ALA A 72 -10.14 -6.73 -12.74
CA ALA A 72 -9.44 -5.45 -12.55
C ALA A 72 -9.95 -4.37 -13.52
N GLN A 73 -10.17 -4.73 -14.79
CA GLN A 73 -10.66 -3.81 -15.82
C GLN A 73 -12.07 -3.30 -15.56
N THR A 74 -12.93 -4.08 -14.88
CA THR A 74 -14.28 -3.61 -14.52
C THR A 74 -14.23 -2.39 -13.59
N VAL A 75 -13.26 -2.36 -12.65
CA VAL A 75 -13.11 -1.27 -11.68
C VAL A 75 -12.63 0.03 -12.33
N LEU A 76 -11.99 -0.07 -13.50
CA LEU A 76 -11.48 1.08 -14.25
C LEU A 76 -12.50 1.63 -15.26
N GLN A 77 -13.64 0.97 -15.45
CA GLN A 77 -14.66 1.47 -16.37
C GLN A 77 -15.23 2.81 -15.87
N PRO A 78 -15.35 3.84 -16.73
CA PRO A 78 -15.84 5.15 -16.32
C PRO A 78 -17.21 5.12 -15.62
N SER A 79 -18.13 4.26 -16.10
CA SER A 79 -19.45 4.06 -15.49
C SER A 79 -19.36 3.49 -14.07
N PHE A 80 -18.46 2.52 -13.84
CA PHE A 80 -18.23 1.95 -12.53
C PHE A 80 -17.62 2.98 -11.58
N VAL A 81 -16.59 3.71 -12.02
CA VAL A 81 -15.95 4.77 -11.23
C VAL A 81 -16.97 5.84 -10.83
N ALA A 82 -17.80 6.30 -11.77
CA ALA A 82 -18.85 7.27 -11.50
C ALA A 82 -19.86 6.76 -10.44
N ASN A 83 -20.29 5.50 -10.56
CA ASN A 83 -21.23 4.87 -9.63
C ASN A 83 -20.63 4.70 -8.22
N VAL A 84 -19.40 4.20 -8.11
CA VAL A 84 -18.73 4.03 -6.80
C VAL A 84 -18.54 5.35 -6.08
N LEU A 85 -18.13 6.38 -6.82
CA LEU A 85 -17.86 7.70 -6.28
C LEU A 85 -19.12 8.54 -6.08
N GLU A 86 -20.27 8.07 -6.53
CA GLU A 86 -21.55 8.76 -6.37
C GLU A 86 -21.79 9.07 -4.88
N ARG A 87 -22.06 10.34 -4.58
CA ARG A 87 -22.33 10.86 -3.22
C ARG A 87 -21.17 10.70 -2.23
N LEU A 88 -19.98 10.29 -2.67
CA LEU A 88 -18.78 10.28 -1.81
C LEU A 88 -18.10 11.65 -1.84
N THR A 89 -17.77 12.16 -0.66
CA THR A 89 -17.02 13.41 -0.48
C THR A 89 -15.88 13.21 0.51
N GLY A 90 -14.92 14.14 0.51
CA GLY A 90 -13.82 14.19 1.48
C GLY A 90 -13.05 12.86 1.60
N PHE A 91 -12.82 12.42 2.83
CA PHE A 91 -12.03 11.23 3.13
C PHE A 91 -12.60 9.93 2.55
N ARG A 92 -13.95 9.80 2.48
CA ARG A 92 -14.58 8.60 1.91
C ARG A 92 -14.32 8.48 0.41
N LYS A 93 -14.37 9.62 -0.30
CA LYS A 93 -14.00 9.69 -1.71
C LYS A 93 -12.53 9.32 -1.90
N LEU A 94 -11.64 9.87 -1.07
CA LEU A 94 -10.21 9.57 -1.15
C LEU A 94 -9.89 8.09 -0.92
N MET A 95 -10.54 7.43 0.04
CA MET A 95 -10.40 5.98 0.26
C MET A 95 -10.78 5.18 -1.00
N ALA A 96 -11.92 5.49 -1.62
CA ALA A 96 -12.35 4.80 -2.82
C ALA A 96 -11.40 5.06 -4.00
N VAL A 97 -11.00 6.31 -4.22
CA VAL A 97 -10.10 6.71 -5.32
C VAL A 97 -8.72 6.05 -5.18
N THR A 98 -8.14 6.02 -3.97
CA THR A 98 -6.85 5.35 -3.73
C THR A 98 -6.96 3.83 -3.91
N THR A 99 -8.08 3.23 -3.52
CA THR A 99 -8.34 1.79 -3.77
C THR A 99 -8.38 1.50 -5.28
N ILE A 100 -9.09 2.32 -6.06
CA ILE A 100 -9.15 2.19 -7.53
C ILE A 100 -7.75 2.38 -8.14
N ALA A 101 -6.98 3.37 -7.68
CA ALA A 101 -5.61 3.61 -8.17
C ALA A 101 -4.66 2.43 -7.86
N GLN A 102 -4.80 1.79 -6.69
CA GLN A 102 -4.02 0.61 -6.33
C GLN A 102 -4.38 -0.60 -7.21
N VAL A 103 -5.67 -0.80 -7.52
CA VAL A 103 -6.13 -1.84 -8.47
C VAL A 103 -5.62 -1.56 -9.88
N GLN A 104 -5.66 -0.29 -10.32
CA GLN A 104 -5.07 0.14 -11.60
C GLN A 104 -3.59 -0.20 -11.69
N HIS A 105 -2.83 0.09 -10.64
CA HIS A 105 -1.40 -0.20 -10.63
C HIS A 105 -1.12 -1.70 -10.56
N PHE A 106 -1.93 -2.47 -9.82
CA PHE A 106 -1.86 -3.94 -9.84
C PHE A 106 -2.04 -4.49 -11.26
N LEU A 107 -3.06 -4.00 -11.98
CA LEU A 107 -3.29 -4.38 -13.37
C LEU A 107 -2.08 -4.06 -14.25
N LYS A 108 -1.60 -2.81 -14.22
CA LYS A 108 -0.52 -2.36 -15.13
C LYS A 108 0.85 -2.93 -14.81
N ALA A 109 1.17 -3.12 -13.54
CA ALA A 109 2.53 -3.52 -13.14
C ALA A 109 2.69 -5.04 -13.01
N ILE A 110 1.61 -5.76 -12.67
CA ILE A 110 1.66 -7.18 -12.31
C ILE A 110 0.92 -8.05 -13.33
N LEU A 111 -0.33 -7.71 -13.68
CA LEU A 111 -1.16 -8.58 -14.54
C LEU A 111 -0.92 -8.38 -16.04
N ASP A 112 -0.87 -7.13 -16.49
CA ASP A 112 -0.80 -6.77 -17.90
C ASP A 112 -0.07 -5.44 -18.11
N LYS A 113 1.23 -5.55 -18.40
CA LYS A 113 2.10 -4.39 -18.69
C LYS A 113 1.76 -3.68 -20.00
N SER A 114 0.94 -4.31 -20.84
CA SER A 114 0.48 -3.75 -22.12
C SER A 114 -0.91 -3.12 -22.05
N TYR A 115 -1.49 -3.02 -20.85
CA TYR A 115 -2.82 -2.47 -20.67
C TYR A 115 -2.92 -1.01 -21.15
N ASN A 116 -3.79 -0.78 -22.14
CA ASN A 116 -4.04 0.53 -22.76
C ASN A 116 -5.50 0.98 -22.62
N GLY A 117 -6.26 0.40 -21.67
CA GLY A 117 -7.65 0.77 -21.43
C GLY A 117 -7.79 2.06 -20.60
N PRO A 118 -9.01 2.36 -20.10
CA PRO A 118 -9.26 3.53 -19.27
C PRO A 118 -8.34 3.61 -18.05
N LEU A 119 -7.90 4.82 -17.75
CA LEU A 119 -7.07 5.15 -16.59
C LEU A 119 -7.74 6.21 -15.73
N VAL A 120 -7.50 6.13 -14.43
CA VAL A 120 -7.91 7.12 -13.44
C VAL A 120 -6.73 7.93 -12.95
N ASN A 121 -6.98 9.21 -12.69
CA ASN A 121 -6.07 10.11 -12.02
C ASN A 121 -6.70 10.57 -10.70
N ILE A 122 -5.95 10.49 -9.60
CA ILE A 122 -6.46 10.80 -8.27
C ILE A 122 -6.90 12.27 -8.17
N LEU A 123 -6.12 13.20 -8.72
CA LEU A 123 -6.41 14.63 -8.63
C LEU A 123 -7.66 14.99 -9.45
N ASP A 124 -7.79 14.42 -10.65
CA ASP A 124 -8.96 14.62 -11.51
C ASP A 124 -10.25 14.12 -10.84
N LEU A 125 -10.17 12.95 -10.21
CA LEU A 125 -11.31 12.38 -9.48
C LEU A 125 -11.61 13.15 -8.20
N MET A 126 -10.59 13.60 -7.45
CA MET A 126 -10.79 14.32 -6.18
C MET A 126 -11.26 15.75 -6.37
N GLN A 127 -10.86 16.42 -7.46
CA GLN A 127 -11.14 17.84 -7.73
C GLN A 127 -10.62 18.78 -6.61
N PHE A 128 -9.50 18.40 -6.00
CA PHE A 128 -8.80 19.21 -4.99
C PHE A 128 -7.35 19.44 -5.40
N SER A 129 -6.72 20.46 -4.82
CA SER A 129 -5.29 20.68 -5.01
C SER A 129 -4.46 19.49 -4.48
N SER A 130 -3.29 19.26 -5.07
CA SER A 130 -2.35 18.23 -4.60
C SER A 130 -2.02 18.39 -3.11
N ALA A 131 -1.82 19.62 -2.63
CA ALA A 131 -1.56 19.90 -1.21
C ALA A 131 -2.71 19.44 -0.30
N THR A 132 -3.96 19.72 -0.71
CA THR A 132 -5.15 19.28 0.03
C THR A 132 -5.27 17.76 0.05
N VAL A 133 -5.06 17.10 -1.10
CA VAL A 133 -5.13 15.62 -1.19
C VAL A 133 -4.06 14.97 -0.32
N ASN A 134 -2.83 15.50 -0.31
CA ASN A 134 -1.74 14.99 0.51
C ASN A 134 -2.02 15.14 2.01
N ASP A 135 -2.54 16.30 2.45
CA ASP A 135 -2.95 16.50 3.86
C ASP A 135 -4.07 15.53 4.26
N MET A 136 -5.07 15.34 3.38
CA MET A 136 -6.13 14.36 3.62
C MET A 136 -5.59 12.93 3.69
N ALA A 137 -4.65 12.55 2.81
CA ALA A 137 -4.06 11.22 2.82
C ALA A 137 -3.23 10.97 4.09
N LEU A 138 -2.47 11.97 4.56
CA LEU A 138 -1.74 11.91 5.83
C LEU A 138 -2.71 11.68 7.01
N LYS A 139 -3.78 12.48 7.08
CA LYS A 139 -4.82 12.38 8.13
C LYS A 139 -5.57 11.05 8.08
N LEU A 140 -5.88 10.56 6.90
CA LEU A 140 -6.53 9.26 6.71
C LEU A 140 -5.62 8.10 7.14
N ARG A 141 -4.32 8.21 6.84
CA ARG A 141 -3.33 7.19 7.16
C ARG A 141 -3.09 7.10 8.67
N TYR A 142 -2.92 8.22 9.36
CA TYR A 142 -2.47 8.21 10.76
C TYR A 142 -3.55 8.59 11.78
N GLY A 143 -4.56 9.35 11.35
CA GLY A 143 -5.54 9.92 12.28
C GLY A 143 -4.88 10.82 13.32
N LYS A 144 -5.66 11.22 14.33
CA LYS A 144 -5.17 12.10 15.42
C LYS A 144 -4.24 11.37 16.40
N SER A 145 -4.43 10.06 16.60
CA SER A 145 -3.69 9.32 17.63
C SER A 145 -2.23 9.10 17.27
N GLU A 146 -1.87 9.01 15.98
CA GLU A 146 -0.49 8.79 15.52
C GLU A 146 0.20 10.07 15.01
N GLU A 147 -0.50 11.21 15.00
CA GLU A 147 0.01 12.45 14.43
C GLU A 147 1.32 12.90 15.10
N GLY A 148 1.41 12.77 16.43
CA GLY A 148 2.63 13.08 17.19
C GLY A 148 3.81 12.19 16.81
N ASN A 149 3.60 10.87 16.77
CA ASN A 149 4.65 9.90 16.43
C ASN A 149 5.17 10.10 15.01
N VAL A 150 4.28 10.32 14.05
CA VAL A 150 4.64 10.53 12.64
C VAL A 150 5.39 11.84 12.46
N ARG A 151 4.96 12.92 13.13
CA ARG A 151 5.70 14.19 13.11
C ARG A 151 7.10 14.06 13.70
N TYR A 152 7.23 13.30 14.79
CA TYR A 152 8.53 13.02 15.39
C TYR A 152 9.41 12.20 14.44
N PHE A 153 8.87 11.14 13.84
CA PHE A 153 9.56 10.36 12.81
C PHE A 153 10.02 11.23 11.63
N HIS A 154 9.14 12.10 11.10
CA HIS A 154 9.50 13.05 10.04
C HIS A 154 10.61 13.99 10.49
N SER A 155 10.57 14.51 11.72
CA SER A 155 11.62 15.36 12.28
C SER A 155 12.98 14.65 12.34
N LEU A 156 13.01 13.39 12.79
CA LEU A 156 14.23 12.58 12.77
C LEU A 156 14.71 12.34 11.34
N LEU A 157 13.83 11.85 10.46
CA LEU A 157 14.19 11.54 9.09
C LEU A 157 14.72 12.75 8.34
N HIS A 158 14.09 13.92 8.49
CA HIS A 158 14.47 15.14 7.78
C HIS A 158 15.76 15.78 8.30
N LYS A 159 16.14 15.52 9.56
CA LYS A 159 17.47 15.87 10.08
C LYS A 159 18.57 15.00 9.46
N LEU A 160 18.25 13.73 9.18
CA LEU A 160 19.18 12.79 8.55
C LEU A 160 19.25 12.98 7.02
N VAL A 161 18.10 13.20 6.38
CA VAL A 161 17.93 13.32 4.93
C VAL A 161 17.05 14.53 4.63
N PRO A 162 17.65 15.71 4.37
CA PRO A 162 16.87 16.93 4.26
C PRO A 162 15.91 16.93 3.07
N VAL A 163 14.67 17.35 3.33
CA VAL A 163 13.57 17.42 2.34
C VAL A 163 13.88 18.44 1.25
N ASN A 164 13.42 18.17 0.04
CA ASN A 164 13.63 18.98 -1.16
C ASN A 164 15.09 19.12 -1.61
N SER A 165 16.03 18.45 -0.93
CA SER A 165 17.42 18.36 -1.36
C SER A 165 17.87 16.91 -1.56
N HIS A 166 17.49 15.98 -0.68
CA HIS A 166 17.88 14.57 -0.73
C HIS A 166 16.68 13.61 -0.57
N ALA A 167 15.52 14.14 -0.18
CA ALA A 167 14.27 13.39 -0.03
C ALA A 167 13.10 14.17 -0.65
N PHE A 168 12.21 13.46 -1.34
CA PHE A 168 10.89 13.99 -1.64
C PHE A 168 10.04 14.05 -0.36
N PRO A 169 9.20 15.09 -0.18
CA PRO A 169 8.34 15.22 0.99
C PRO A 169 7.29 14.11 1.07
N PRO A 170 6.65 13.92 2.24
CA PRO A 170 5.52 12.99 2.38
C PRO A 170 4.41 13.32 1.38
N ALA A 171 3.99 12.33 0.59
CA ALA A 171 2.97 12.51 -0.45
C ALA A 171 2.22 11.22 -0.77
N LEU A 172 0.98 11.39 -1.22
CA LEU A 172 0.22 10.36 -1.92
C LEU A 172 0.74 10.27 -3.35
N ASN A 173 1.26 9.10 -3.74
CA ASN A 173 1.67 8.88 -5.13
C ASN A 173 0.46 8.63 -6.05
N GLU A 174 0.71 8.63 -7.37
CA GLU A 174 -0.33 8.39 -8.37
C GLU A 174 -1.00 7.00 -8.28
N ASP A 175 -0.32 6.03 -7.66
CA ASP A 175 -0.81 4.66 -7.46
C ASP A 175 -1.69 4.51 -6.21
N GLY A 176 -1.98 5.61 -5.51
CA GLY A 176 -2.82 5.62 -4.32
C GLY A 176 -2.11 5.16 -3.06
N ILE A 177 -0.77 5.21 -3.02
CA ILE A 177 0.05 4.81 -1.87
C ILE A 177 0.68 6.07 -1.25
N PHE A 178 0.40 6.31 0.02
CA PHE A 178 1.04 7.40 0.75
C PHE A 178 2.43 6.98 1.20
N VAL A 179 3.46 7.72 0.80
CA VAL A 179 4.86 7.47 1.13
C VAL A 179 5.38 8.62 2.00
N ASN A 180 6.09 8.32 3.08
CA ASN A 180 6.59 9.33 4.01
C ASN A 180 7.82 10.07 3.45
N ALA A 181 8.66 9.38 2.68
CA ALA A 181 9.74 9.99 1.92
C ALA A 181 10.20 9.05 0.80
N VAL A 182 10.74 9.62 -0.28
CA VAL A 182 11.46 8.85 -1.29
C VAL A 182 12.92 9.30 -1.29
N ILE A 183 13.83 8.34 -1.11
CA ILE A 183 15.25 8.58 -0.84
C ILE A 183 16.10 7.66 -1.73
N LYS A 184 17.32 8.07 -2.07
CA LYS A 184 18.36 7.19 -2.63
C LYS A 184 19.60 7.24 -1.74
N LEU A 185 20.17 6.09 -1.41
CA LEU A 185 21.34 5.96 -0.55
C LEU A 185 22.42 5.14 -1.24
N ASP A 186 23.50 5.82 -1.62
CA ASP A 186 24.72 5.21 -2.16
C ASP A 186 25.55 4.67 -0.98
N VAL A 187 25.40 3.37 -0.69
CA VAL A 187 26.07 2.73 0.45
C VAL A 187 27.58 2.70 0.26
N LYS A 188 28.05 2.45 -0.98
CA LYS A 188 29.49 2.46 -1.32
C LYS A 188 30.11 3.84 -1.09
N GLY A 189 29.40 4.89 -1.50
CA GLY A 189 29.78 6.28 -1.23
C GLY A 189 29.42 6.79 0.18
N ASN A 190 28.76 5.96 1.01
CA ASN A 190 28.23 6.31 2.33
C ASN A 190 27.46 7.65 2.35
N ARG A 191 26.63 7.90 1.34
CA ARG A 191 25.99 9.21 1.13
C ARG A 191 24.58 9.11 0.58
N PHE A 192 23.71 10.00 1.05
CA PHE A 192 22.43 10.23 0.39
C PHE A 192 22.65 10.93 -0.94
N VAL A 193 21.91 10.49 -1.95
CA VAL A 193 21.97 11.10 -3.28
C VAL A 193 21.11 12.37 -3.28
N PRO A 194 21.59 13.50 -3.80
CA PRO A 194 20.77 14.70 -3.98
C PRO A 194 19.68 14.49 -5.04
N LEU A 195 18.52 15.13 -4.88
CA LEU A 195 17.40 15.06 -5.83
C LEU A 195 17.80 15.49 -7.25
N SER A 196 18.74 16.43 -7.39
CA SER A 196 19.26 16.86 -8.69
C SER A 196 19.93 15.73 -9.49
N HIS A 197 20.42 14.69 -8.81
CA HIS A 197 21.08 13.54 -9.42
C HIS A 197 20.23 12.27 -9.39
N PHE A 198 18.98 12.33 -8.92
CA PHE A 198 18.17 11.12 -8.70
C PHE A 198 18.00 10.26 -9.96
N GLU A 199 17.87 10.87 -11.14
CA GLU A 199 17.69 10.13 -12.39
C GLU A 199 19.01 9.58 -12.96
N GLU A 200 20.13 10.22 -12.63
CA GLU A 200 21.46 9.85 -13.14
C GLU A 200 22.03 8.63 -12.43
N THR A 201 21.70 8.44 -11.14
CA THR A 201 22.24 7.32 -10.36
C THR A 201 21.44 6.03 -10.54
N LYS A 202 22.16 4.91 -10.64
CA LYS A 202 21.57 3.56 -10.67
C LYS A 202 21.16 3.03 -9.29
N VAL A 203 21.42 3.79 -8.23
CA VAL A 203 21.05 3.42 -6.85
C VAL A 203 19.53 3.28 -6.75
N PRO A 204 19.01 2.24 -6.07
CA PRO A 204 17.57 2.02 -5.95
C PRO A 204 16.89 3.16 -5.18
N ARG A 205 15.62 3.42 -5.54
CA ARG A 205 14.77 4.35 -4.80
C ARG A 205 14.17 3.63 -3.60
N LEU A 206 14.44 4.13 -2.41
CA LEU A 206 13.82 3.69 -1.17
C LEU A 206 12.50 4.44 -0.98
N ALA A 207 11.41 3.71 -0.80
CA ALA A 207 10.12 4.27 -0.40
C ALA A 207 9.97 4.09 1.11
N VAL A 208 10.16 5.17 1.87
CA VAL A 208 10.09 5.16 3.33
C VAL A 208 8.63 5.23 3.77
N ILE A 209 8.22 4.28 4.60
CA ILE A 209 6.84 4.12 5.04
C ILE A 209 6.82 4.01 6.56
N TYR A 210 6.08 4.90 7.23
CA TYR A 210 5.77 4.73 8.64
C TYR A 210 4.49 3.87 8.78
N LEU A 211 4.58 2.85 9.61
CA LEU A 211 3.50 1.93 9.97
C LEU A 211 2.77 2.48 11.19
N SER A 212 1.48 2.74 11.02
CA SER A 212 0.57 2.98 12.13
C SER A 212 0.32 1.69 12.91
N TRP A 213 -0.16 1.79 14.15
CA TRP A 213 -0.61 0.62 14.92
C TRP A 213 -1.64 -0.24 14.15
N LYS A 214 -2.49 0.37 13.32
CA LYS A 214 -3.50 -0.32 12.51
C LYS A 214 -2.94 -1.09 11.30
N ASP A 215 -1.66 -0.87 10.96
CA ASP A 215 -0.99 -1.55 9.86
C ASP A 215 -0.46 -2.93 10.28
N ARG A 216 -0.63 -3.28 11.56
CA ARG A 216 -0.05 -4.45 12.19
C ARG A 216 -1.09 -5.24 12.98
N THR A 217 -0.93 -6.57 13.03
CA THR A 217 -1.74 -7.43 13.88
C THR A 217 -1.33 -7.25 15.33
N LEU A 218 -2.32 -7.20 16.22
CA LEU A 218 -2.07 -7.31 17.65
C LEU A 218 -1.67 -8.75 17.98
N PRO A 219 -0.51 -8.99 18.60
CA PRO A 219 -0.14 -10.33 19.04
C PRO A 219 -1.11 -10.81 20.14
N CYS A 220 -1.51 -12.08 20.10
CA CYS A 220 -2.41 -12.65 21.12
C CYS A 220 -1.64 -13.11 22.36
N SER A 221 -0.34 -13.39 22.22
CA SER A 221 0.58 -13.80 23.28
C SER A 221 1.95 -13.14 23.07
N ASP A 222 2.79 -13.13 24.11
CA ASP A 222 4.15 -12.56 24.04
C ASP A 222 5.06 -13.29 23.03
N GLU A 223 4.73 -14.53 22.66
CA GLU A 223 5.45 -15.29 21.63
C GLU A 223 5.02 -14.96 20.20
N ASP A 224 3.82 -14.37 20.03
CA ASP A 224 3.31 -14.02 18.72
C ASP A 224 4.03 -12.79 18.17
N LYS A 225 4.64 -12.92 17.00
CA LYS A 225 5.20 -11.78 16.30
C LYS A 225 4.08 -10.98 15.63
N SER A 226 4.07 -9.68 15.85
CA SER A 226 3.21 -8.76 15.11
C SER A 226 3.52 -8.88 13.61
N THR A 227 2.48 -9.10 12.79
CA THR A 227 2.57 -9.23 11.33
C THR A 227 1.87 -8.07 10.66
N LEU A 228 2.15 -7.82 9.38
CA LEU A 228 1.49 -6.75 8.63
C LEU A 228 0.05 -7.14 8.26
N MET A 229 -0.83 -6.14 8.31
CA MET A 229 -2.18 -6.23 7.76
C MET A 229 -2.13 -6.25 6.21
N GLY A 230 -3.25 -6.58 5.58
CA GLY A 230 -3.38 -6.71 4.13
C GLY A 230 -2.99 -5.47 3.32
N PRO A 231 -3.53 -4.27 3.62
CA PRO A 231 -3.25 -3.08 2.82
C PRO A 231 -1.75 -2.70 2.79
N PRO A 232 -1.00 -2.70 3.92
CA PRO A 232 0.45 -2.56 3.88
C PRO A 232 1.18 -3.60 3.03
N LEU A 233 0.77 -4.87 3.08
CA LEU A 233 1.35 -5.93 2.26
C LEU A 233 1.14 -5.68 0.76
N LEU A 234 -0.08 -5.28 0.36
CA LEU A 234 -0.37 -4.91 -1.02
C LEU A 234 0.46 -3.70 -1.45
N ASN A 235 0.52 -2.64 -0.63
CA ASN A 235 1.31 -1.44 -0.91
C ASN A 235 2.78 -1.78 -1.16
N MET A 236 3.37 -2.66 -0.35
CA MET A 236 4.75 -3.11 -0.57
C MET A 236 4.93 -3.83 -1.90
N ARG A 237 4.02 -4.74 -2.27
CA ARG A 237 4.06 -5.45 -3.55
C ARG A 237 4.00 -4.48 -4.72
N LEU A 238 3.07 -3.55 -4.65
CA LEU A 238 2.85 -2.51 -5.64
C LEU A 238 4.06 -1.58 -5.79
N LEU A 239 4.65 -1.12 -4.69
CA LEU A 239 5.87 -0.30 -4.72
C LEU A 239 7.06 -1.06 -5.32
N LYS A 240 7.23 -2.34 -4.96
CA LYS A 240 8.26 -3.21 -5.55
C LYS A 240 8.07 -3.39 -7.05
N ALA A 241 6.83 -3.61 -7.50
CA ALA A 241 6.51 -3.72 -8.93
C ALA A 241 6.84 -2.43 -9.71
N ARG A 242 6.82 -1.28 -9.03
CA ARG A 242 7.24 0.02 -9.58
C ARG A 242 8.75 0.29 -9.49
N GLY A 243 9.53 -0.64 -8.93
CA GLY A 243 10.98 -0.53 -8.79
C GLY A 243 11.47 0.20 -7.54
N PHE A 244 10.58 0.47 -6.57
CA PHE A 244 11.00 0.94 -5.25
C PHE A 244 11.41 -0.21 -4.34
N ILE A 245 12.24 0.09 -3.35
CA ILE A 245 12.48 -0.76 -2.19
C ILE A 245 11.71 -0.15 -1.01
N PRO A 246 10.59 -0.76 -0.56
CA PRO A 246 9.85 -0.28 0.59
C PRO A 246 10.66 -0.48 1.88
N VAL A 247 10.86 0.58 2.65
CA VAL A 247 11.52 0.52 3.96
C VAL A 247 10.51 0.93 5.01
N LEU A 248 10.12 -0.03 5.85
CA LEU A 248 9.09 0.17 6.85
C LEU A 248 9.70 0.64 8.16
N PHE A 249 9.07 1.61 8.79
CA PHE A 249 9.39 2.10 10.12
C PHE A 249 8.14 2.02 11.00
N SER A 250 8.33 1.84 12.29
CA SER A 250 7.27 1.85 13.29
C SER A 250 7.80 2.51 14.55
N GLN A 251 6.92 2.76 15.52
CA GLN A 251 7.33 3.33 16.81
C GLN A 251 8.48 2.55 17.48
N ASP A 252 8.53 1.23 17.27
CA ASP A 252 9.56 0.36 17.83
C ASP A 252 10.98 0.67 17.30
N ASP A 253 11.08 1.35 16.15
CA ASP A 253 12.37 1.74 15.53
C ASP A 253 12.97 3.00 16.17
N PHE A 254 12.21 3.74 16.98
CA PHE A 254 12.64 4.96 17.67
C PHE A 254 12.00 5.02 19.06
N ASP A 255 12.51 4.15 19.94
CA ASP A 255 12.21 4.18 21.38
C ASP A 255 12.67 5.52 21.99
N SER A 256 11.73 6.22 22.64
CA SER A 256 11.97 7.48 23.34
C SER A 256 12.99 7.36 24.46
N ASN A 257 13.27 6.14 24.96
CA ASN A 257 14.27 5.90 26.00
C ASN A 257 15.70 5.78 25.43
N THR A 258 15.86 5.71 24.10
CA THR A 258 17.17 5.67 23.45
C THR A 258 17.65 7.07 23.09
N SER A 259 18.97 7.28 23.09
CA SER A 259 19.54 8.58 22.72
C SER A 259 19.28 8.92 21.25
N LEU A 260 19.16 10.20 20.91
CA LEU A 260 18.99 10.65 19.51
C LEU A 260 20.05 10.09 18.56
N LYS A 261 21.30 9.96 19.02
CA LYS A 261 22.39 9.37 18.24
C LYS A 261 22.10 7.91 17.89
N GLN A 262 21.57 7.12 18.83
CA GLN A 262 21.19 5.72 18.60
C GLN A 262 20.01 5.63 17.64
N GLN A 263 19.00 6.49 17.79
CA GLN A 263 17.86 6.54 16.87
C GLN A 263 18.29 6.86 15.43
N PHE A 264 19.16 7.86 15.22
CA PHE A 264 19.70 8.15 13.89
C PHE A 264 20.51 6.99 13.32
N THR A 265 21.31 6.33 14.16
CA THR A 265 22.10 5.17 13.75
C THR A 265 21.19 4.01 13.32
N SER A 266 20.12 3.74 14.07
CA SER A 266 19.11 2.73 13.75
C SER A 266 18.42 3.01 12.41
N ILE A 267 17.93 4.25 12.22
CA ILE A 267 17.28 4.67 10.97
C ILE A 267 18.24 4.51 9.78
N LYS A 268 19.47 5.00 9.91
CA LYS A 268 20.47 4.92 8.84
C LYS A 268 20.81 3.47 8.51
N ALA A 269 21.08 2.63 9.52
CA ALA A 269 21.40 1.22 9.31
C ALA A 269 20.27 0.46 8.61
N LYS A 270 19.00 0.78 8.94
CA LYS A 270 17.84 0.18 8.26
C LYS A 270 17.74 0.59 6.79
N LEU A 271 18.06 1.85 6.47
CA LEU A 271 18.10 2.35 5.09
C LEU A 271 19.29 1.75 4.31
N GLU A 272 20.46 1.62 4.93
CA GLU A 272 21.66 1.01 4.33
C GLU A 272 21.40 -0.46 3.98
N LYS A 273 20.90 -1.23 4.96
CA LYS A 273 20.54 -2.64 4.76
C LYS A 273 19.57 -2.82 3.60
N ALA A 274 18.53 -1.99 3.54
CA ALA A 274 17.54 -2.07 2.45
C ALA A 274 18.13 -1.71 1.08
N SER A 275 19.12 -0.82 1.02
CA SER A 275 19.80 -0.43 -0.23
C SER A 275 20.75 -1.54 -0.72
N ASP A 276 21.38 -2.28 0.19
CA ASP A 276 22.35 -3.35 -0.10
C ASP A 276 21.72 -4.69 -0.51
N GLU A 277 20.50 -5.00 -0.05
CA GLU A 277 19.81 -6.28 -0.31
C GLU A 277 19.57 -6.61 -1.80
N ARG A 278 19.96 -5.74 -2.73
CA ARG A 278 19.96 -5.99 -4.19
C ARG A 278 21.24 -6.63 -4.74
N GLU A 279 22.36 -6.65 -4.00
CA GLU A 279 23.58 -7.33 -4.47
C GLU A 279 23.55 -8.86 -4.20
N SER A 280 22.54 -9.35 -3.47
CA SER A 280 22.45 -10.73 -2.99
C SER A 280 21.31 -11.57 -3.59
N GLY A 281 20.57 -11.06 -4.58
CA GLY A 281 19.37 -11.70 -5.15
C GLY A 281 19.38 -11.78 -6.67
#